data_AF-A0AAV2ST49-F1
#
_entry.id   AF-A0AAV2ST49-F1
#
_cell.length_a   1.000
_cell.length_b   1.000
_cell.length_c   1.000
_cell.angle_alpha   90.00
_cell.angle_beta   90.00
_cell.angle_gamma   90.00
#
_symmetry.space_group_name_H-M   'P 1'
#
loop_
_entity.id
_entity.type
_entity.pdbx_description
1 polymer ?
#
loop_
_entity_poly.entity_id
_entity_poly.type
_entity_poly.pdbx_seq_one_letter_code
_entity_poly.pdbx_strand_id
1 'polypeptide(L)'
;MLESSGLWHFKAIDVFLKKAQFSDSWLCIVIVCMHGGVAQVLLGNHFQSQIDSTEMRVNITRVINHPNYNGQNLDNDFALLELAAPLNLEAVAPHIQPVCLPSATNPSQYEDVDAIVTGWGTTSNG
;
A
#
# COMPACT_ATOMS: atom_id res chain seq x y z
N MET A 1 27.44 5.83 7.88
CA MET A 1 28.33 6.00 6.72
C MET A 1 27.48 5.92 5.47
N LEU A 2 27.68 6.86 4.54
CA LEU A 2 26.91 7.00 3.31
C LEU A 2 27.24 5.83 2.35
N GLU A 3 26.23 5.13 1.86
CA GLU A 3 26.37 4.30 0.66
C GLU A 3 25.30 4.66 -0.37
N SER A 4 25.81 4.90 -1.57
CA SER A 4 25.14 5.32 -2.78
C SER A 4 24.42 4.15 -3.43
N SER A 5 23.10 4.09 -3.28
CA SER A 5 22.24 3.42 -4.25
C SER A 5 20.83 3.98 -4.08
N GLY A 6 20.45 4.87 -5.00
CA GLY A 6 19.17 5.57 -5.02
C GLY A 6 17.96 4.67 -5.31
N LEU A 7 17.66 3.77 -4.38
CA LEU A 7 16.41 3.03 -4.30
C LEU A 7 15.97 3.04 -2.84
N TRP A 8 15.22 4.07 -2.45
CA TRP A 8 14.50 4.08 -1.19
C TRP A 8 13.40 3.03 -1.26
N HIS A 9 13.72 1.79 -0.90
CA HIS A 9 12.72 0.75 -0.65
C HIS A 9 12.11 0.97 0.73
N PHE A 10 11.12 1.86 0.82
CA PHE A 10 10.20 1.84 1.96
C PHE A 10 9.33 0.57 1.81
N LYS A 11 9.58 -0.43 2.67
CA LYS A 11 8.87 -1.72 2.69
C LYS A 11 8.04 -1.85 3.98
N ALA A 12 7.09 -0.95 4.15
CA ALA A 12 5.90 -1.19 4.95
C ALA A 12 4.73 -0.76 4.07
N ILE A 13 3.91 -1.72 3.63
CA ILE A 13 2.78 -1.42 2.76
C ILE A 13 1.56 -2.08 3.39
N ASP A 14 0.83 -1.32 4.19
CA ASP A 14 -0.57 -1.61 4.41
C ASP A 14 -1.30 -1.19 3.12
N VAL A 15 -1.58 -2.17 2.25
CA VAL A 15 -2.38 -1.95 1.04
C VAL A 15 -3.85 -2.02 1.45
N PHE A 16 -4.52 -0.87 1.56
CA PHE A 16 -5.97 -0.86 1.73
C PHE A 16 -6.60 -0.97 0.35
N LEU A 17 -7.11 -2.14 0.01
CA LEU A 17 -7.84 -2.34 -1.25
C LEU A 17 -9.27 -1.85 -1.07
N LYS A 18 -9.64 -0.78 -1.79
CA LYS A 18 -11.03 -0.33 -1.86
C LYS A 18 -11.53 -0.44 -3.29
N LYS A 19 -12.66 -1.12 -3.47
CA LYS A 19 -13.44 -0.94 -4.69
C LYS A 19 -14.01 0.49 -4.68
N ALA A 20 -13.53 1.35 -5.57
CA ALA A 20 -14.05 2.70 -5.70
C ALA A 20 -15.22 2.69 -6.68
N GLN A 21 -16.42 3.04 -6.20
CA GLN A 21 -17.64 3.06 -7.01
C GLN A 21 -17.77 4.35 -7.83
N PHE A 22 -16.71 4.71 -8.57
CA PHE A 22 -16.71 5.86 -9.48
C PHE A 22 -16.37 5.46 -10.93
N SER A 23 -15.92 4.22 -11.12
CA SER A 23 -15.55 3.56 -12.39
C SER A 23 -15.43 2.07 -12.06
N ASP A 24 -15.49 1.16 -13.03
CA ASP A 24 -15.25 -0.29 -12.81
C ASP A 24 -13.77 -0.61 -12.44
N SER A 25 -13.04 0.36 -11.89
CA SER A 25 -11.62 0.32 -11.58
C SER A 25 -11.40 0.12 -10.07
N TRP A 26 -10.45 -0.75 -9.74
CA TRP A 26 -10.05 -1.00 -8.36
C TRP A 26 -8.97 0.00 -7.95
N LEU A 27 -9.14 0.60 -6.77
CA LEU A 27 -8.16 1.52 -6.19
C LEU A 27 -7.53 0.89 -4.95
N CYS A 28 -6.23 1.06 -4.82
CA CYS A 28 -5.49 0.68 -3.62
C CYS A 28 -5.06 1.96 -2.91
N ILE A 29 -5.33 2.09 -1.62
CA ILE A 29 -4.70 3.13 -0.80
C ILE A 29 -3.40 2.54 -0.28
N VAL A 30 -2.33 3.30 -0.44
CA VAL A 30 -1.01 2.97 0.05
C VAL A 30 -0.49 4.16 0.84
N ILE A 31 0.13 3.87 1.98
CA ILE A 31 0.94 4.84 2.71
C ILE A 31 2.35 4.71 2.13
N VAL A 32 2.81 5.75 1.46
CA VAL A 32 4.06 5.70 0.70
C VAL A 32 4.63 7.10 0.51
N CYS A 33 5.92 7.25 0.81
CA CYS A 33 6.70 8.42 0.39
C CYS A 33 7.14 8.21 -1.07
N MET A 34 6.50 8.88 -2.02
CA MET A 34 6.71 8.66 -3.46
C MET A 34 7.74 9.64 -4.05
N HIS A 35 9.03 9.35 -3.90
CA HIS A 35 10.09 9.88 -4.77
C HIS A 35 10.44 8.84 -5.85
N GLY A 36 9.51 8.56 -6.76
CA GLY A 36 9.67 7.58 -7.85
C GLY A 36 8.35 6.98 -8.33
N GLY A 37 8.31 6.50 -9.57
CA GLY A 37 7.12 5.82 -10.12
C GLY A 37 7.01 4.38 -9.64
N VAL A 38 5.79 3.91 -9.35
CA VAL A 38 5.49 2.51 -9.03
C VAL A 38 4.83 1.85 -10.24
N ALA A 39 5.43 0.77 -10.76
CA ALA A 39 4.91 0.04 -11.91
C ALA A 39 4.03 -1.15 -11.51
N GLN A 40 4.32 -1.78 -10.36
CA GLN A 40 3.66 -3.01 -9.92
C GLN A 40 3.51 -3.06 -8.40
N VAL A 41 2.44 -3.70 -7.94
CA VAL A 41 2.24 -4.13 -6.55
C VAL A 41 2.23 -5.64 -6.46
N LEU A 42 2.78 -6.17 -5.38
CA LEU A 42 2.81 -7.60 -5.10
C LEU A 42 1.86 -7.89 -3.94
N LEU A 43 0.84 -8.71 -4.19
CA LEU A 43 -0.16 -9.12 -3.22
C LEU A 43 0.10 -10.57 -2.78
N GLY A 44 -0.29 -10.93 -1.55
CA GLY A 44 -0.20 -12.31 -1.05
C GLY A 44 1.21 -12.81 -0.75
N ASN A 45 2.23 -11.95 -0.83
CA ASN A 45 3.60 -12.31 -0.50
C ASN A 45 3.77 -12.54 1.01
N HIS A 46 4.48 -13.60 1.37
CA HIS A 46 4.91 -13.87 2.75
C HIS A 46 6.46 -13.86 2.88
N PHE A 47 7.17 -14.44 1.91
CA PHE A 47 8.62 -14.62 1.95
C PHE A 47 9.33 -13.80 0.87
N GLN A 48 9.95 -12.66 1.22
CA GLN A 48 10.60 -11.79 0.24
C GLN A 48 11.77 -12.41 -0.54
N SER A 49 12.37 -13.49 -0.02
CA SER A 49 13.52 -14.15 -0.65
C SER A 49 13.11 -15.19 -1.69
N GLN A 50 11.82 -15.47 -1.84
CA GLN A 50 11.28 -16.53 -2.69
C GLN A 50 10.08 -15.99 -3.48
N ILE A 51 9.73 -16.68 -4.56
CA ILE A 51 8.46 -16.43 -5.25
C ILE A 51 7.48 -17.44 -4.70
N ASP A 52 6.49 -16.97 -3.94
CA ASP A 52 5.41 -17.80 -3.42
C ASP A 52 4.39 -18.13 -4.53
N SER A 53 3.84 -19.34 -4.51
CA SER A 53 2.72 -19.75 -5.36
C SER A 53 1.44 -18.94 -5.12
N THR A 54 1.34 -18.28 -3.96
CA THR A 54 0.20 -17.46 -3.54
C THR A 54 0.39 -15.97 -3.88
N GLU A 55 1.55 -15.58 -4.42
CA GLU A 55 1.84 -14.22 -4.84
C GLU A 55 1.10 -13.83 -6.12
N MET A 56 0.63 -12.59 -6.15
CA MET A 56 0.02 -11.99 -7.34
C MET A 56 0.66 -10.64 -7.63
N ARG A 57 1.22 -10.50 -8.84
CA ARG A 57 1.74 -9.21 -9.35
C ARG A 57 0.65 -8.48 -10.10
N VAL A 58 0.40 -7.23 -9.72
CA VAL A 58 -0.63 -6.40 -10.33
C VAL A 58 0.00 -5.12 -10.85
N ASN A 59 -0.25 -4.80 -12.11
CA ASN A 59 0.26 -3.59 -12.75
C ASN A 59 -0.52 -2.35 -12.28
N ILE A 60 0.20 -1.25 -12.12
CA ILE A 60 -0.36 0.07 -11.79
C ILE A 60 -0.37 0.94 -13.04
N THR A 61 -1.51 1.57 -13.33
CA THR A 61 -1.62 2.56 -14.41
C THR A 61 -1.24 3.94 -13.92
N ARG A 62 -1.64 4.28 -12.69
CA ARG A 62 -1.50 5.63 -12.17
C ARG A 62 -1.28 5.65 -10.67
N VAL A 63 -0.42 6.57 -10.25
CA VAL A 63 -0.29 7.02 -8.86
C VAL A 63 -1.01 8.35 -8.73
N ILE A 64 -1.86 8.47 -7.72
CA ILE A 64 -2.60 9.68 -7.38
C ILE A 64 -2.19 10.10 -5.96
N ASN A 65 -1.22 11.01 -5.87
CA ASN A 65 -0.80 11.56 -4.59
C ASN A 65 -1.92 12.41 -3.97
N HIS A 66 -1.95 12.48 -2.62
CA HIS A 66 -2.85 13.41 -1.96
C HIS A 66 -2.56 14.85 -2.42
N PRO A 67 -3.59 15.63 -2.83
CA PRO A 67 -3.39 16.98 -3.39
C PRO A 67 -2.73 17.96 -2.41
N ASN A 68 -2.86 17.72 -1.09
CA ASN A 68 -2.26 18.53 -0.04
C ASN A 68 -1.06 17.85 0.63
N TYR A 69 -0.42 16.87 -0.03
CA TYR A 69 0.81 16.28 0.48
C TYR A 69 1.89 17.35 0.68
N ASN A 70 2.52 17.37 1.85
CA ASN A 70 3.60 18.28 2.17
C ASN A 70 4.88 17.50 2.55
N GLY A 71 5.84 17.45 1.63
CA GLY A 71 7.10 16.74 1.84
C GLY A 71 8.03 17.34 2.91
N GLN A 72 7.73 18.52 3.46
CA GLN A 72 8.53 19.13 4.54
C GLN A 72 8.15 18.59 5.92
N ASN A 73 6.86 18.36 6.16
CA ASN A 73 6.35 17.92 7.46
C ASN A 73 5.64 16.55 7.41
N LEU A 74 5.58 15.94 6.21
CA LEU A 74 4.94 14.65 5.94
C LEU A 74 3.42 14.67 6.18
N ASP A 75 2.79 15.85 6.18
CA ASP A 75 1.33 15.92 6.23
C ASP A 75 0.73 15.30 4.97
N ASN A 76 -0.29 14.47 5.18
CA ASN A 76 -1.01 13.74 4.14
C ASN A 76 -0.10 12.83 3.29
N ASP A 77 0.83 12.12 3.92
CA ASP A 77 1.74 11.15 3.28
C ASP A 77 1.03 9.85 2.88
N PHE A 78 0.10 9.95 1.92
CA PHE A 78 -0.58 8.81 1.34
C PHE A 78 -0.93 9.05 -0.14
N ALA A 79 -1.09 7.96 -0.88
CA ALA A 79 -1.46 7.98 -2.29
C ALA A 79 -2.47 6.87 -2.63
N LEU A 80 -3.20 7.07 -3.72
CA LEU A 80 -4.01 6.03 -4.35
C LEU A 80 -3.26 5.45 -5.55
N LEU A 81 -3.28 4.14 -5.69
CA LEU A 81 -2.81 3.43 -6.88
C LEU A 81 -4.01 2.92 -7.67
N GLU A 82 -4.05 3.30 -8.94
CA GLU A 82 -5.04 2.80 -9.90
C GLU A 82 -4.48 1.57 -10.61
N LEU A 83 -5.18 0.43 -10.46
CA LEU A 83 -4.78 -0.82 -11.09
C LEU A 83 -5.00 -0.77 -12.60
N ALA A 84 -4.12 -1.41 -13.36
CA ALA A 84 -4.22 -1.45 -14.82
C ALA A 84 -5.36 -2.31 -15.35
N ALA A 85 -5.86 -3.24 -14.54
CA ALA A 85 -7.02 -4.04 -14.84
C ALA A 85 -7.85 -4.26 -13.57
N PRO A 86 -9.18 -4.45 -13.70
CA PRO A 86 -10.01 -4.84 -12.58
C PRO A 86 -9.53 -6.17 -11.99
N LEU A 87 -9.47 -6.25 -10.65
CA LEU A 87 -8.99 -7.44 -9.96
C LEU A 87 -10.14 -8.11 -9.20
N ASN A 88 -10.53 -9.32 -9.63
CA ASN A 88 -11.54 -10.11 -8.92
C ASN A 88 -10.89 -11.05 -7.90
N LEU A 89 -10.50 -10.49 -6.75
CA LEU A 89 -9.83 -11.24 -5.67
C LEU A 89 -10.61 -12.49 -5.23
N GLU A 90 -11.93 -12.41 -5.14
CA GLU A 90 -12.76 -13.56 -4.74
C GLU A 90 -12.59 -14.77 -5.67
N ALA A 91 -12.43 -14.52 -6.97
CA ALA A 91 -12.27 -15.59 -7.95
C ALA A 91 -10.82 -16.04 -8.14
N VAL A 92 -9.85 -15.12 -8.08
CA VAL A 92 -8.45 -15.41 -8.46
C VAL A 92 -7.50 -15.59 -7.28
N ALA A 93 -7.83 -15.06 -6.10
CA ALA A 93 -6.97 -15.08 -4.93
C ALA A 93 -7.78 -14.98 -3.62
N PRO A 94 -8.55 -16.02 -3.25
CA PRO A 94 -9.46 -15.98 -2.10
C PRO A 94 -8.73 -15.80 -0.75
N HIS A 95 -7.43 -16.08 -0.70
CA HIS A 95 -6.55 -15.83 0.46
C HIS A 95 -6.16 -14.36 0.62
N ILE A 96 -6.40 -13.52 -0.39
CA ILE A 96 -6.09 -12.08 -0.37
C ILE A 96 -7.39 -11.33 -0.12
N GLN A 97 -7.47 -10.63 1.02
CA GLN A 97 -8.66 -9.91 1.43
C GLN A 97 -8.39 -8.40 1.54
N PRO A 98 -9.35 -7.55 1.11
CA PRO A 98 -9.25 -6.11 1.31
C PRO A 98 -9.35 -5.76 2.79
N VAL A 99 -8.61 -4.75 3.22
CA VAL A 99 -8.74 -4.15 4.57
C VAL A 99 -9.82 -3.07 4.54
N CYS A 100 -10.65 -3.03 5.58
CA CYS A 100 -11.68 -2.01 5.74
C CYS A 100 -11.06 -0.62 5.97
N LEU A 101 -11.65 0.41 5.36
CA LEU A 101 -11.30 1.78 5.68
C LEU A 101 -11.90 2.21 7.02
N PRO A 102 -11.23 3.12 7.75
CA PRO A 102 -11.77 3.66 8.98
C PRO A 102 -13.08 4.40 8.74
N SER A 103 -13.96 4.40 9.75
CA SER A 103 -15.24 5.11 9.65
C SER A 103 -15.02 6.63 9.60
N ALA A 104 -15.60 7.28 8.59
CA ALA A 104 -15.58 8.73 8.48
C ALA A 104 -16.46 9.44 9.54
N THR A 105 -17.39 8.73 10.17
CA THR A 105 -18.37 9.34 11.09
C THR A 105 -17.93 9.32 12.56
N ASN A 106 -16.89 8.55 12.90
CA ASN A 106 -16.38 8.46 14.27
C ASN A 106 -14.85 8.26 14.24
N PRO A 107 -14.07 9.29 13.87
CA PRO A 107 -12.61 9.18 13.76
C PRO A 107 -11.93 8.94 15.11
N SER A 108 -12.49 9.48 16.21
CA SER A 108 -11.94 9.34 17.57
C SER A 108 -11.93 7.90 18.09
N GLN A 109 -12.60 6.96 17.43
CA GLN A 109 -12.55 5.54 17.82
C GLN A 109 -11.17 4.90 17.66
N TYR A 110 -10.26 5.55 16.92
CA TYR A 110 -8.91 5.07 16.66
C TYR A 110 -7.84 5.79 17.49
N GLU A 111 -8.24 6.67 18.42
CA GLU A 111 -7.34 7.36 19.34
C GLU A 111 -7.12 6.51 20.61
N ASP A 112 -5.88 6.47 21.11
CA ASP A 112 -5.49 5.75 22.34
C ASP A 112 -5.88 4.27 22.39
N VAL A 113 -5.90 3.60 21.23
CA VAL A 113 -6.15 2.16 21.10
C VAL A 113 -4.87 1.40 20.74
N ASP A 114 -4.75 0.17 21.25
CA ASP A 114 -3.68 -0.73 20.83
C ASP A 114 -3.82 -1.08 19.34
N ALA A 115 -2.70 -0.99 18.62
CA ALA A 115 -2.62 -1.29 17.19
C ALA A 115 -1.50 -2.27 16.88
N ILE A 116 -1.69 -3.06 15.82
CA ILE A 116 -0.68 -3.97 15.28
C ILE A 116 -0.20 -3.40 13.96
N VAL A 117 1.11 -3.22 13.82
CA VAL A 117 1.76 -2.83 12.58
C VAL A 117 2.54 -4.04 12.07
N THR A 118 2.40 -4.35 10.78
CA THR A 118 3.10 -5.45 10.13
C THR A 118 3.89 -4.96 8.93
N GLY A 119 4.94 -5.69 8.56
CA GLY A 119 5.77 -5.33 7.41
C GLY A 119 7.06 -6.11 7.37
N TRP A 120 7.86 -5.83 6.34
CA TRP A 120 9.16 -6.46 6.11
C TRP A 120 10.31 -5.44 6.20
N GLY A 121 10.11 -4.40 7.01
CA GLY A 121 11.14 -3.42 7.32
C GLY A 121 12.27 -4.01 8.17
N THR A 122 13.35 -3.25 8.32
CA THR A 122 14.50 -3.62 9.15
C THR A 122 14.09 -3.82 10.62
N THR A 123 14.56 -4.91 11.25
CA THR A 123 14.27 -5.24 12.66
C THR A 123 15.39 -4.86 13.64
N SER A 124 16.53 -4.38 13.15
CA SER A 124 17.68 -3.96 13.95
C SER A 124 18.16 -2.56 13.56
N ASN A 125 18.38 -1.69 14.55
CA ASN A 125 19.10 -0.44 14.32
C ASN A 125 20.61 -0.67 14.50
N GLY A 126 21.43 -0.01 13.68
CA GLY A 126 22.89 -0.03 13.77
C GLY A 126 23.44 1.02 14.71
#